data_AF-A0A957B5J9-F1
#
_entry.id   AF-A0A957B5J9-F1
#
_cell.length_a   1.000
_cell.length_b   1.000
_cell.length_c   1.000
_cell.angle_alpha   90.00
_cell.angle_beta   90.00
_cell.angle_gamma   90.00
#
_symmetry.space_group_name_H-M   'P 1'
#
loop_
_entity.id
_entity.type
_entity.pdbx_description
1 polymer ?
#
loop_
_entity_poly.entity_id
_entity_poly.type
_entity_poly.pdbx_seq_one_letter_code
_entity_poly.pdbx_strand_id
1 'polypeptide(L)'
;ANYMTKLVRGQLGIGSEQGKRYSWGYPACPDLDDHRLVWSLMPEISEKLGLNLTESFQIVPEQSTAAIFAHHPDAKYFAVGSLDRSEQILGS
;
A
#
# COMPACT_ATOMS: atom_id res chain seq x y z
N ALA A 1 4.60 -4.44 11.09
CA ALA A 1 4.76 -4.80 9.66
C ALA A 1 5.37 -6.19 9.42
N ASN A 2 6.53 -6.51 10.02
CA ASN A 2 7.27 -7.76 9.70
C ASN A 2 6.51 -9.06 10.03
N TYR A 3 5.76 -9.09 11.13
CA TYR A 3 4.90 -10.24 11.48
C TYR A 3 3.87 -10.53 10.37
N MET A 4 3.19 -9.50 9.86
CA MET A 4 2.20 -9.67 8.79
C MET A 4 2.80 -10.16 7.48
N THR A 5 4.00 -9.70 7.15
CA THR A 5 4.73 -10.22 5.98
C THR A 5 4.99 -11.72 6.11
N LYS A 6 5.41 -12.18 7.30
CA LYS A 6 5.63 -13.60 7.56
C LYS A 6 4.33 -14.40 7.51
N LEU A 7 3.25 -13.88 8.10
CA LEU A 7 1.94 -14.56 8.11
C LEU A 7 1.40 -14.73 6.69
N VAL A 8 1.36 -13.64 5.90
CA VAL A 8 0.86 -13.67 4.52
C VAL A 8 1.66 -14.65 3.66
N ARG A 9 2.99 -14.65 3.78
CA ARG A 9 3.84 -15.62 3.07
C ARG A 9 3.55 -17.06 3.47
N GLY A 10 3.37 -17.31 4.76
CA GLY A 10 2.98 -18.62 5.28
C GLY A 10 1.63 -19.08 4.75
N GLN A 11 0.63 -18.20 4.72
CA GLN A 11 -0.69 -18.49 4.17
C GLN A 11 -0.68 -18.76 2.66
N LEU A 12 0.21 -18.10 1.92
CA LEU A 12 0.39 -18.30 0.48
C LEU A 12 1.34 -19.47 0.14
N GLY A 13 2.00 -20.08 1.13
CA GLY A 13 2.96 -21.18 0.90
C GLY A 13 4.21 -20.75 0.13
N ILE A 14 4.63 -19.48 0.21
CA ILE A 14 5.77 -18.93 -0.53
C ILE A 14 7.00 -18.70 0.35
N GLY A 15 8.18 -18.76 -0.25
CA GLY A 15 9.46 -18.55 0.45
C GLY A 15 9.67 -17.12 0.96
N SER A 16 10.66 -16.93 1.84
CA SER A 16 10.95 -15.62 2.46
C SER A 16 11.36 -14.53 1.46
N GLU A 17 11.92 -14.92 0.33
CA GLU A 17 12.40 -13.98 -0.70
C GLU A 17 11.37 -13.71 -1.80
N GLN A 18 10.33 -14.56 -1.90
CA GLN A 18 9.28 -14.44 -2.89
C GLN A 18 8.27 -13.34 -2.52
N GLY A 19 7.80 -12.63 -3.56
CA GLY A 19 6.87 -11.53 -3.43
C GLY A 19 7.47 -10.26 -2.84
N LYS A 20 6.70 -9.16 -2.90
CA LYS A 20 7.05 -7.86 -2.33
C LYS A 20 5.85 -7.19 -1.67
N ARG A 21 6.16 -6.34 -0.70
CA ARG A 21 5.21 -5.53 0.06
C ARG A 21 5.39 -4.07 -0.33
N TYR A 22 4.40 -3.47 -0.96
CA TYR A 22 4.44 -2.07 -1.39
C TYR A 22 3.54 -1.23 -0.50
N SER A 23 4.05 -0.12 0.00
CA SER A 23 3.30 0.83 0.84
C SER A 23 3.22 2.18 0.13
N TRP A 24 2.12 2.90 0.33
CA TRP A 24 1.94 4.25 -0.20
C TRP A 24 2.95 5.24 0.43
N GLY A 25 3.33 6.25 -0.34
CA GLY A 25 4.41 7.19 -0.02
C GLY A 25 5.82 6.68 -0.37
N TYR A 26 5.94 5.46 -0.92
CA TYR A 26 7.20 4.92 -1.42
C TYR A 26 7.25 4.94 -2.96
N PRO A 27 8.43 4.79 -3.58
CA PRO A 27 8.56 4.97 -5.04
C PRO A 27 7.67 4.09 -5.93
N ALA A 28 7.23 2.92 -5.47
CA ALA A 28 6.33 2.05 -6.22
C ALA A 28 4.84 2.47 -6.11
N CYS A 29 4.50 3.23 -5.07
CA CYS A 29 3.15 3.71 -4.76
C CYS A 29 3.26 5.14 -4.18
N PRO A 30 3.61 6.16 -4.99
CA PRO A 30 3.96 7.48 -4.45
C PRO A 30 2.74 8.27 -3.93
N ASP A 31 1.56 8.04 -4.51
CA ASP A 31 0.37 8.85 -4.27
C ASP A 31 -0.37 8.41 -3.02
N LEU A 32 -0.42 9.26 -1.98
CA LEU A 32 -1.10 8.91 -0.73
C LEU A 32 -2.63 8.86 -0.85
N ASP A 33 -3.23 9.58 -1.81
CA ASP A 33 -4.69 9.59 -2.02
C ASP A 33 -5.27 8.21 -2.34
N ASP A 34 -4.46 7.33 -2.93
CA ASP A 34 -4.82 5.93 -3.18
C ASP A 34 -5.12 5.15 -1.89
N HIS A 35 -4.78 5.64 -0.70
CA HIS A 35 -5.27 5.06 0.55
C HIS A 35 -6.80 5.05 0.63
N ARG A 36 -7.51 5.97 -0.04
CA ARG A 36 -8.98 5.93 -0.11
C ARG A 36 -9.48 4.60 -0.68
N LEU A 37 -8.76 4.00 -1.63
CA LEU A 37 -9.11 2.69 -2.18
C LEU A 37 -9.03 1.59 -1.11
N VAL A 38 -8.04 1.65 -0.21
CA VAL A 38 -7.94 0.71 0.92
C VAL A 38 -9.16 0.82 1.82
N TRP A 39 -9.57 2.04 2.17
CA TRP A 39 -10.77 2.27 2.98
C TRP A 39 -12.06 1.86 2.26
N SER A 40 -12.12 2.02 0.94
CA SER A 40 -13.26 1.54 0.14
C SER A 40 -13.33 0.02 0.09
N LEU A 41 -12.19 -0.67 0.01
CA LEU A 41 -12.13 -2.14 -0.05
C LEU A 41 -12.32 -2.79 1.33
N MET A 42 -11.96 -2.07 2.38
CA MET A 42 -12.00 -2.55 3.76
C MET A 42 -12.68 -1.52 4.67
N PRO A 43 -14.00 -1.30 4.51
CA PRO A 43 -14.72 -0.23 5.20
C PRO A 43 -14.70 -0.37 6.73
N GLU A 44 -14.56 -1.60 7.23
CA GLU A 44 -14.53 -1.88 8.67
C GLU A 44 -13.23 -1.43 9.37
N ILE A 45 -12.20 -0.98 8.64
CA ILE A 45 -10.92 -0.54 9.21
C ILE A 45 -11.13 0.59 10.23
N SER A 46 -11.99 1.57 9.92
CA SER A 46 -12.24 2.69 10.82
C SER A 46 -12.91 2.25 12.12
N GLU A 47 -13.93 1.40 12.06
CA GLU A 47 -14.69 0.98 13.24
C GLU A 47 -13.95 -0.07 14.07
N LYS A 48 -13.31 -1.06 13.43
CA LYS A 48 -12.67 -2.19 14.13
C LYS A 48 -11.25 -1.89 14.58
N LEU A 49 -10.51 -1.07 13.84
CA LEU A 49 -9.10 -0.78 14.12
C LEU A 49 -8.87 0.67 14.56
N GLY A 50 -9.89 1.53 14.50
CA GLY A 50 -9.77 2.94 14.87
C GLY A 50 -8.89 3.76 13.92
N LEU A 51 -8.59 3.23 12.73
CA LEU A 51 -7.69 3.89 11.77
C LEU A 51 -8.48 4.82 10.85
N ASN A 52 -7.97 6.04 10.67
CA ASN A 52 -8.59 7.05 9.81
C ASN A 52 -7.57 7.69 8.88
N LEU A 53 -8.06 8.48 7.92
CA LEU A 53 -7.21 9.27 7.02
C LEU A 53 -7.29 10.75 7.39
N THR A 54 -6.15 11.44 7.34
CA THR A 54 -6.12 12.91 7.36
C THR A 54 -6.65 13.48 6.04
N GLU A 55 -6.83 14.79 5.97
CA GLU A 55 -7.14 15.50 4.72
C GLU A 55 -6.08 15.29 3.62
N SER A 56 -4.84 14.98 4.02
CA SER A 56 -3.73 14.66 3.12
C SER A 56 -3.48 13.15 2.97
N PHE A 57 -4.46 12.31 3.33
CA PHE A 57 -4.45 10.85 3.15
C PHE A 57 -3.36 10.10 3.92
N GLN A 58 -2.83 10.70 4.98
CA GLN A 58 -1.98 9.99 5.93
C GLN A 58 -2.85 9.17 6.88
N ILE A 59 -2.36 7.99 7.28
CA ILE A 59 -3.07 7.13 8.22
C ILE A 59 -2.87 7.67 9.65
N VAL A 60 -3.95 7.77 10.40
CA VAL A 60 -3.99 8.13 11.82
C VAL A 60 -4.44 6.91 12.63
N PRO A 61 -3.70 6.49 13.68
CA PRO A 61 -2.45 7.10 14.19
C PRO A 61 -1.26 6.95 13.23
N GLU A 62 -0.26 7.84 13.31
CA GLU A 62 0.86 7.91 12.36
C GLU A 62 1.75 6.65 12.38
N GLN A 63 1.73 5.90 13.48
CA GLN A 63 2.43 4.61 13.63
C GLN A 63 1.74 3.44 12.88
N SER A 64 0.79 3.75 11.99
CA SER A 64 0.05 2.78 11.20
C SER A 64 0.65 2.60 9.80
N THR A 65 0.38 1.46 9.17
CA THR A 65 0.85 1.19 7.81
C THR A 65 -0.15 0.33 7.05
N ALA A 66 -0.41 0.69 5.80
CA ALA A 66 -1.09 -0.15 4.82
C ALA A 66 -0.09 -0.62 3.76
N ALA A 67 -0.37 -1.77 3.15
CA ALA A 67 0.44 -2.26 2.03
C ALA A 67 -0.31 -3.23 1.13
N ILE A 68 0.12 -3.28 -0.13
CA ILE A 68 -0.19 -4.33 -1.08
C ILE A 68 0.85 -5.43 -0.93
N PHE A 69 0.41 -6.69 -0.94
CA PHE A 69 1.30 -7.85 -1.06
C PHE A 69 1.16 -8.48 -2.45
N ALA A 70 2.23 -8.36 -3.26
CA ALA A 70 2.33 -9.07 -4.53
C ALA A 70 3.09 -10.37 -4.32
N HIS A 71 2.50 -11.51 -4.68
CA HIS A 71 3.06 -12.85 -4.41
C HIS A 71 3.94 -13.41 -5.53
N HIS A 72 3.99 -12.75 -6.69
CA HIS A 72 4.71 -13.22 -7.87
C HIS A 72 6.21 -13.43 -7.57
N PRO A 73 6.86 -14.52 -8.05
CA PRO A 73 8.29 -14.76 -7.84
C PRO A 73 9.18 -13.62 -8.36
N ASP A 74 8.78 -13.00 -9.47
CA ASP A 74 9.53 -11.88 -10.07
C ASP A 74 9.16 -10.50 -9.52
N ALA A 75 8.33 -10.41 -8.47
CA ALA A 75 8.04 -9.13 -7.86
C ALA A 75 9.34 -8.48 -7.34
N LYS A 76 9.55 -7.20 -7.67
CA LYS A 76 10.75 -6.43 -7.32
C LYS A 76 10.33 -5.04 -6.87
N TYR A 77 11.14 -4.40 -6.02
CA TYR A 77 10.95 -2.97 -5.80
C TYR A 77 11.30 -2.22 -7.07
N PHE A 78 10.43 -1.28 -7.44
CA PHE A 78 10.59 -0.40 -8.59
C PHE A 78 10.16 1.01 -8.19
N ALA A 79 10.49 1.98 -9.02
CA ALA A 79 9.99 3.34 -8.93
C ALA A 79 9.14 3.60 -10.17
N VAL A 80 7.94 4.16 -10.02
CA VAL A 80 7.13 4.59 -11.16
C VAL A 80 7.74 5.80 -11.90
N GLY A 81 8.80 6.40 -11.33
CA GLY A 81 9.43 7.62 -11.85
C GLY A 81 8.60 8.87 -11.55
N SER A 82 9.12 10.05 -11.92
CA SER A 82 8.29 11.24 -12.05
C SER A 82 7.40 11.04 -13.28
N LEU A 83 6.25 10.41 -13.09
CA LEU A 83 5.14 10.60 -14.02
C LEU A 83 4.95 12.12 -14.12
N ASP A 84 5.19 12.67 -15.30
CA ASP A 84 5.10 14.09 -15.54
C ASP A 84 3.67 14.50 -15.16
N ARG A 85 3.54 15.32 -14.12
CA ARG A 85 2.24 15.68 -13.51
C ARG A 85 1.30 16.36 -14.53
N SER A 86 1.86 16.77 -15.67
CA SER A 86 1.15 17.25 -16.85
C SER A 86 0.24 16.20 -17.50
N GLU A 87 0.58 14.90 -17.50
CA GLU A 87 -0.28 13.86 -18.09
C GLU A 87 -1.54 13.56 -17.26
N GLN A 88 -1.49 13.73 -15.93
CA GLN A 88 -2.67 13.62 -15.07
C GLN A 88 -3.65 14.80 -15.21
N ILE A 89 -3.17 15.98 -15.62
CA ILE A 89 -4.01 17.19 -15.81
C ILE A 89 -4.69 17.18 -17.18
N LEU A 90 -4.10 16.52 -18.19
CA LEU A 90 -4.66 16.42 -19.54
C LEU A 90 -5.71 15.30 -19.70
N GLY A 91 -5.97 14.53 -18.64
CA GLY A 91 -6.93 13.43 -18.59
C GLY A 91 -8.32 13.77 -18.03
N SER A 92 -8.74 15.04 -18.05
CA SER A 92 -10.10 15.48 -17.70
C SER A 92 -10.67 16.45 -18.72
#